data_AF-A0A1V2PG39-F1
#
_entry.id   AF-A0A1V2PG39-F1
#
_cell.length_a   1.000
_cell.length_b   1.000
_cell.length_c   1.000
_cell.angle_alpha   90.00
_cell.angle_beta   90.00
_cell.angle_gamma   90.00
#
_symmetry.space_group_name_H-M   'P 1'
#
loop_
_entity.id
_entity.type
_entity.pdbx_description
1 polymer ?
#
loop_
_entity_poly.entity_id
_entity_poly.type
_entity_poly.pdbx_seq_one_letter_code
_entity_poly.pdbx_strand_id
1 'polypeptide(L)'
;MIRQPMPPRRELPPEVRDRLRRRLWSELDRPREARRVPVRVPVAAIACAATVVVAGSVVFAQNVPQAPDQMRASMGLDPVSADASGQLDRCYTAVSAVREVPDRAQWRVVRSSVVAGVAVTAARVAGKPVFCETAGTAVTVSDPDAAPAPAGPSSTGALFATSNGTIAGVADPGWQRFELRVTVAPDRVVSAEAELSDGLFVARLGVDVETGAKVEAVRGSAYTFGPIPPVIR
;
A
#
# COMPACT_ATOMS: atom_id res chain seq x y z
N MET A 1 13.90 -37.81 20.37
CA MET A 1 12.81 -37.08 19.69
C MET A 1 12.34 -37.91 18.50
N ILE A 2 11.14 -38.48 18.57
CA ILE A 2 10.58 -39.32 17.50
C ILE A 2 9.82 -38.39 16.55
N ARG A 3 10.27 -38.27 15.30
CA ARG A 3 9.54 -37.52 14.25
C ARG A 3 8.34 -38.35 13.82
N GLN A 4 7.12 -37.88 14.06
CA GLN A 4 5.93 -38.49 13.48
C GLN A 4 5.93 -38.27 11.95
N PRO A 5 5.74 -39.32 11.14
CA PRO A 5 5.61 -39.17 9.70
C PRO A 5 4.31 -38.43 9.37
N MET A 6 4.40 -37.42 8.48
CA MET A 6 3.21 -36.74 7.98
C MET A 6 2.29 -37.72 7.25
N PRO A 7 0.97 -37.63 7.45
CA PRO A 7 0.02 -38.48 6.74
C PRO A 7 0.10 -38.23 5.22
N PRO A 8 -0.06 -39.28 4.40
CA PRO A 8 0.02 -39.17 2.96
C PRO A 8 -1.06 -38.22 2.43
N ARG A 9 -0.67 -37.32 1.51
CA ARG A 9 -1.62 -36.42 0.83
C ARG A 9 -2.61 -37.26 0.04
N ARG A 10 -3.87 -37.29 0.48
CA ARG A 10 -4.96 -37.91 -0.26
C ARG A 10 -5.56 -36.88 -1.22
N GLU A 11 -5.74 -37.27 -2.47
CA GLU A 11 -6.53 -36.47 -3.40
C GLU A 11 -7.98 -36.40 -2.92
N LEU A 12 -8.55 -35.20 -2.98
CA LEU A 12 -9.94 -34.98 -2.61
C LEU A 12 -10.86 -35.65 -3.63
N PRO A 13 -11.87 -36.44 -3.18
CA PRO A 13 -12.86 -37.01 -4.08
C PRO A 13 -13.53 -35.93 -4.94
N PRO A 14 -13.82 -36.22 -6.22
CA PRO A 14 -14.32 -35.22 -7.16
C PRO A 14 -15.62 -34.57 -6.68
N GLU A 15 -16.47 -35.31 -5.96
CA GLU A 15 -17.73 -34.80 -5.42
C GLU A 15 -17.51 -33.71 -4.36
N VAL A 16 -16.47 -33.88 -3.53
CA VAL A 16 -16.11 -32.89 -2.49
C VAL A 16 -15.55 -31.64 -3.14
N ARG A 17 -14.70 -31.82 -4.15
CA ARG A 17 -14.07 -30.74 -4.90
C ARG A 17 -15.11 -29.90 -5.65
N ASP A 18 -16.10 -30.54 -6.27
CA ASP A 18 -17.19 -29.87 -6.98
C ASP A 18 -18.19 -29.21 -6.03
N ARG A 19 -18.42 -29.77 -4.84
CA ARG A 19 -19.21 -29.13 -3.79
C ARG A 19 -18.52 -27.87 -3.26
N LEU A 20 -17.22 -27.92 -3.01
CA LEU A 20 -16.43 -26.76 -2.59
C LEU A 20 -16.42 -25.67 -3.67
N ARG A 21 -16.21 -26.06 -4.93
CA ARG A 21 -16.20 -25.12 -6.07
C ARG A 21 -17.56 -24.43 -6.21
N ARG A 22 -18.67 -25.18 -6.16
CA ARG A 22 -20.03 -24.59 -6.19
C ARG A 22 -20.30 -23.65 -5.02
N ARG A 23 -19.85 -24.00 -3.81
CA ARG A 23 -20.03 -23.15 -2.63
C ARG A 23 -19.27 -21.84 -2.76
N LEU A 24 -18.04 -21.89 -3.27
CA LEU A 24 -17.21 -20.72 -3.52
C LEU A 24 -17.85 -19.79 -4.56
N TRP A 25 -18.31 -20.35 -5.69
CA TRP A 25 -19.00 -19.58 -6.73
C TRP A 25 -20.33 -18.99 -6.23
N SER A 26 -21.08 -19.73 -5.40
CA SER A 26 -22.33 -19.23 -4.81
C SER A 26 -22.14 -18.08 -3.82
N GLU A 27 -20.95 -17.90 -3.25
CA GLU A 27 -20.64 -16.74 -2.42
C GLU A 27 -20.13 -15.55 -3.24
N LEU A 28 -19.45 -15.81 -4.35
CA LEU A 28 -18.99 -14.77 -5.28
C LEU A 28 -20.15 -14.17 -6.10
N ASP A 29 -21.14 -14.97 -6.47
CA ASP A 29 -22.29 -14.55 -7.28
C ASP A 29 -23.43 -13.93 -6.47
N ARG A 30 -23.31 -13.79 -5.14
CA ARG A 30 -24.36 -13.10 -4.35
C ARG A 30 -24.32 -11.60 -4.65
N PRO A 31 -25.34 -11.03 -5.34
CA PRO A 31 -25.50 -9.59 -5.37
C PRO A 31 -25.79 -9.16 -3.93
N ARG A 32 -25.03 -8.19 -3.40
CA ARG A 32 -25.42 -7.51 -2.16
C ARG A 32 -26.69 -6.71 -2.47
N GLU A 33 -27.84 -7.34 -2.32
CA GLU A 33 -29.12 -6.64 -2.30
C GLU A 33 -29.07 -5.63 -1.16
N ALA A 34 -29.08 -4.34 -1.52
CA ALA A 34 -29.15 -3.25 -0.58
C ALA A 34 -30.48 -3.37 0.17
N ARG A 35 -30.41 -3.88 1.40
CA ARG A 35 -31.54 -3.96 2.33
C ARG A 35 -31.95 -2.53 2.68
N ARG A 36 -32.87 -1.96 1.88
CA ARG A 36 -33.54 -0.68 2.19
C ARG A 36 -34.44 -0.91 3.40
N VAL A 37 -33.90 -0.71 4.59
CA VAL A 37 -34.70 -0.58 5.80
C VAL A 37 -35.19 0.88 5.85
N PRO A 38 -36.52 1.13 5.89
CA PRO A 38 -37.02 2.49 6.09
C PRO A 38 -36.85 2.85 7.57
N VAL A 39 -35.76 3.54 7.87
CA VAL A 39 -35.48 4.03 9.22
C VAL A 39 -36.19 5.38 9.40
N ARG A 40 -37.37 5.36 10.02
CA ARG A 40 -37.91 6.51 10.75
C ARG A 40 -37.14 6.58 12.07
N VAL A 41 -36.31 7.60 12.28
CA VAL A 41 -35.68 7.85 13.58
C VAL A 41 -35.88 9.31 14.00
N PRO A 42 -36.44 9.55 15.20
CA PRO A 42 -36.35 10.83 15.87
C PRO A 42 -34.97 10.99 16.53
N VAL A 43 -34.54 12.24 16.66
CA VAL A 43 -33.29 12.70 17.26
C VAL A 43 -33.07 12.14 18.68
N ALA A 44 -31.92 11.49 18.94
CA ALA A 44 -31.14 11.63 20.19
C ALA A 44 -29.84 10.78 20.20
N ALA A 45 -28.73 11.49 20.48
CA ALA A 45 -27.55 11.13 21.28
C ALA A 45 -26.77 9.80 21.10
N ILE A 46 -25.52 9.98 20.63
CA ILE A 46 -24.22 9.48 21.14
C ILE A 46 -24.15 8.03 21.68
N ALA A 47 -23.41 7.16 20.99
CA ALA A 47 -22.45 6.23 21.59
C ALA A 47 -21.46 5.72 20.53
N CYS A 48 -20.16 5.85 20.82
CA CYS A 48 -19.04 5.36 20.02
C CYS A 48 -19.09 3.82 19.88
N ALA A 49 -18.89 3.32 18.66
CA ALA A 49 -18.47 1.94 18.43
C ALA A 49 -17.47 1.89 17.28
N ALA A 50 -16.19 1.92 17.61
CA ALA A 50 -15.11 1.64 16.67
C ALA A 50 -15.07 0.12 16.41
N THR A 51 -15.56 -0.31 15.24
CA THR A 51 -15.44 -1.70 14.80
C THR A 51 -14.09 -1.92 14.14
N VAL A 52 -13.20 -2.65 14.80
CA VAL A 52 -11.96 -3.18 14.21
C VAL A 52 -12.34 -4.35 13.31
N VAL A 53 -12.20 -4.18 11.99
CA VAL A 53 -12.31 -5.26 11.01
C VAL A 53 -10.91 -5.74 10.67
N VAL A 54 -10.54 -6.93 11.14
CA VAL A 54 -9.35 -7.65 10.68
C VAL A 54 -9.73 -8.37 9.39
N ALA A 55 -9.29 -7.84 8.24
CA ALA A 55 -9.42 -8.52 6.96
C ALA A 55 -8.07 -9.16 6.59
N GLY A 56 -8.00 -10.49 6.65
CA GLY A 56 -6.90 -11.25 6.07
C GLY A 56 -7.03 -11.29 4.55
N SER A 57 -5.99 -10.89 3.83
CA SER A 57 -5.90 -10.96 2.37
C SER A 57 -4.89 -12.02 1.95
N VAL A 58 -5.27 -12.83 0.97
CA VAL A 58 -4.40 -13.83 0.34
C VAL A 58 -3.91 -13.24 -0.97
N VAL A 59 -2.60 -13.05 -1.14
CA VAL A 59 -2.02 -12.51 -2.39
C VAL A 59 -1.10 -13.56 -3.03
N PHE A 60 -1.36 -13.87 -4.30
CA PHE A 60 -0.49 -14.68 -5.15
C PHE A 60 0.64 -13.80 -5.68
N ALA A 61 1.88 -14.11 -5.29
CA ALA A 61 3.08 -13.42 -5.77
C ALA A 61 3.40 -13.85 -7.22
N GLN A 62 3.53 -12.88 -8.13
CA GLN A 62 4.19 -13.07 -9.42
C GLN A 62 5.27 -11.99 -9.57
N ASN A 63 6.53 -12.42 -9.52
CA ASN A 63 7.70 -11.57 -9.74
C ASN A 63 7.80 -11.21 -11.23
N VAL A 64 7.81 -9.92 -11.58
CA VAL A 64 8.13 -9.47 -12.94
C VAL A 64 9.43 -8.66 -12.90
N PRO A 65 10.46 -9.03 -13.70
CA PRO A 65 11.68 -8.25 -13.86
C PRO A 65 11.43 -6.91 -14.56
N GLN A 66 12.22 -5.88 -14.23
CA GLN A 66 12.13 -4.52 -14.80
C GLN A 66 12.19 -4.55 -16.34
N ALA A 67 11.15 -4.01 -16.98
CA ALA A 67 11.00 -3.93 -18.44
C ALA A 67 11.61 -2.65 -19.05
N PRO A 68 12.07 -2.68 -20.33
CA PRO A 68 12.56 -1.50 -21.05
C PRO A 68 11.49 -0.42 -21.23
N ASP A 69 11.91 0.85 -21.39
CA ASP A 69 11.03 2.03 -21.38
C ASP A 69 9.95 2.06 -22.46
N GLN A 70 10.19 1.46 -23.63
CA GLN A 70 9.15 1.31 -24.66
C GLN A 70 8.04 0.34 -24.24
N MET A 71 8.37 -0.65 -23.42
CA MET A 71 7.40 -1.61 -22.88
C MET A 71 6.64 -1.02 -21.68
N ARG A 72 7.23 -0.05 -20.97
CA ARG A 72 6.59 0.74 -19.90
C ARG A 72 5.41 1.57 -20.40
N ALA A 73 5.58 2.26 -21.52
CA ALA A 73 4.50 3.03 -22.15
C ALA A 73 3.32 2.14 -22.56
N SER A 74 3.58 0.96 -23.13
CA SER A 74 2.55 -0.02 -23.46
C SER A 74 1.91 -0.73 -22.26
N MET A 75 2.50 -0.62 -21.06
CA MET A 75 1.98 -1.14 -19.79
C MET A 75 1.36 -0.04 -18.90
N GLY A 76 1.23 1.21 -19.39
CA GLY A 76 0.65 2.31 -18.62
C GLY A 76 1.54 2.79 -17.46
N LEU A 77 2.85 2.60 -17.55
CA LEU A 77 3.85 3.02 -16.55
C LEU A 77 4.36 4.44 -16.82
N ASP A 78 3.55 5.31 -17.42
CA ASP A 78 3.78 6.75 -17.38
C ASP A 78 3.95 7.18 -15.91
N PRO A 79 4.81 8.17 -15.61
CA PRO A 79 5.00 8.62 -14.23
C PRO A 79 3.69 9.07 -13.59
N VAL A 80 2.69 9.44 -14.40
CA VAL A 80 1.34 9.77 -13.98
C VAL A 80 0.38 8.89 -14.77
N SER A 81 -0.26 7.93 -14.10
CA SER A 81 -1.31 7.12 -14.71
C SER A 81 -2.49 7.99 -15.18
N ALA A 82 -3.21 7.54 -16.21
CA ALA A 82 -4.37 8.27 -16.75
C ALA A 82 -5.46 8.57 -15.69
N ASP A 83 -5.51 7.78 -14.62
CA ASP A 83 -6.46 7.91 -13.51
C ASP A 83 -5.86 8.55 -12.24
N ALA A 84 -4.63 9.08 -12.31
CA ALA A 84 -3.93 9.60 -11.12
C ALA A 84 -4.71 10.72 -10.40
N SER A 85 -5.45 11.56 -11.13
CA SER A 85 -6.29 12.58 -10.52
C SER A 85 -7.47 11.99 -9.77
N GLY A 86 -8.13 10.96 -10.33
CA GLY A 86 -9.23 10.26 -9.67
C GLY A 86 -8.78 9.53 -8.41
N GLN A 87 -7.60 8.91 -8.45
CA GLN A 87 -6.99 8.34 -7.24
C GLN A 87 -6.66 9.42 -6.21
N LEU A 88 -6.11 10.56 -6.63
CA LEU A 88 -5.82 11.67 -5.72
C LEU A 88 -7.09 12.27 -5.09
N ASP A 89 -8.21 12.32 -5.82
CA ASP A 89 -9.51 12.74 -5.29
C ASP A 89 -9.98 11.80 -4.18
N ARG A 90 -9.84 10.49 -4.36
CA ARG A 90 -10.15 9.51 -3.31
C ARG A 90 -9.29 9.70 -2.06
N CYS A 91 -8.00 9.99 -2.23
CA CYS A 91 -7.09 10.30 -1.15
C CYS A 91 -7.52 11.54 -0.37
N TYR A 92 -7.87 12.61 -1.09
CA TYR A 92 -8.38 13.85 -0.50
C TYR A 92 -9.68 13.61 0.28
N THR A 93 -10.65 12.91 -0.31
CA THR A 93 -11.91 12.58 0.38
C THR A 93 -11.65 11.79 1.65
N ALA A 94 -10.79 10.77 1.62
CA ALA A 94 -10.48 9.94 2.78
C ALA A 94 -9.87 10.77 3.93
N VAL A 95 -8.86 11.60 3.65
CA VAL A 95 -8.21 12.39 4.71
C VAL A 95 -9.10 13.52 5.22
N SER A 96 -9.89 14.15 4.34
CA SER A 96 -10.80 15.24 4.70
C SER A 96 -11.95 14.78 5.61
N ALA A 97 -12.29 13.48 5.57
CA ALA A 97 -13.31 12.89 6.43
C ALA A 97 -12.86 12.76 7.89
N VAL A 98 -11.54 12.78 8.16
CA VAL A 98 -10.98 12.54 9.50
C VAL A 98 -10.27 13.76 10.08
N ARG A 99 -9.86 14.73 9.24
CA ARG A 99 -9.24 15.98 9.68
C ARG A 99 -9.36 17.07 8.63
N GLU A 100 -9.18 18.31 9.05
CA GLU A 100 -9.01 19.43 8.15
C GLU A 100 -7.70 19.29 7.36
N VAL A 101 -7.77 19.53 6.05
CA VAL A 101 -6.65 19.47 5.12
C VAL A 101 -6.74 20.63 4.12
N PRO A 102 -5.61 21.03 3.50
CA PRO A 102 -5.61 22.02 2.43
C PRO A 102 -6.57 21.66 1.29
N ASP A 103 -7.11 22.69 0.64
CA ASP A 103 -8.09 22.54 -0.45
C ASP A 103 -7.58 21.61 -1.54
N ARG A 104 -8.47 20.84 -2.15
CA ARG A 104 -8.11 19.88 -3.22
C ARG A 104 -7.30 20.50 -4.36
N ALA A 105 -7.52 21.78 -4.67
CA ALA A 105 -6.78 22.53 -5.70
C ALA A 105 -5.27 22.68 -5.38
N GLN A 106 -4.89 22.56 -4.10
CA GLN A 106 -3.50 22.62 -3.63
C GLN A 106 -2.81 21.26 -3.65
N TRP A 107 -3.52 20.20 -4.04
CA TRP A 107 -2.99 18.84 -4.19
C TRP A 107 -2.57 18.60 -5.63
N ARG A 108 -1.29 18.25 -5.82
CA ARG A 108 -0.69 18.00 -7.12
C ARG A 108 -0.06 16.63 -7.18
N VAL A 109 -0.40 15.83 -8.18
CA VAL A 109 0.28 14.55 -8.44
C VAL A 109 1.72 14.82 -8.84
N VAL A 110 2.64 14.07 -8.25
CA VAL A 110 4.06 13.99 -8.64
C VAL A 110 4.32 12.69 -9.39
N ARG A 111 3.79 11.58 -8.87
CA ARG A 111 3.90 10.26 -9.47
C ARG A 111 2.68 9.41 -9.10
N SER A 112 2.26 8.54 -10.00
CA SER A 112 1.24 7.53 -9.71
C SER A 112 1.58 6.23 -10.43
N SER A 113 1.40 5.10 -9.75
CA SER A 113 1.53 3.77 -10.36
C SER A 113 0.47 2.82 -9.83
N VAL A 114 0.03 1.90 -10.69
CA VAL A 114 -0.93 0.84 -10.33
C VAL A 114 -0.27 -0.51 -10.56
N VAL A 115 -0.24 -1.34 -9.53
CA VAL A 115 0.26 -2.72 -9.61
C VAL A 115 -0.69 -3.60 -8.81
N ALA A 116 -1.13 -4.71 -9.42
CA ALA A 116 -2.03 -5.69 -8.80
C ALA A 116 -3.30 -5.07 -8.17
N GLY A 117 -3.88 -4.04 -8.83
CA GLY A 117 -5.09 -3.37 -8.34
C GLY A 117 -4.86 -2.41 -7.16
N VAL A 118 -3.61 -2.16 -6.77
CA VAL A 118 -3.22 -1.18 -5.76
C VAL A 118 -2.55 0.01 -6.44
N ALA A 119 -3.19 1.17 -6.35
CA ALA A 119 -2.67 2.43 -6.83
C ALA A 119 -1.85 3.11 -5.73
N VAL A 120 -0.64 3.57 -6.05
CA VAL A 120 0.19 4.41 -5.17
C VAL A 120 0.38 5.75 -5.85
N THR A 121 0.00 6.83 -5.17
CA THR A 121 0.12 8.20 -5.65
C THR A 121 1.00 8.99 -4.70
N ALA A 122 2.14 9.46 -5.22
CA ALA A 122 2.96 10.48 -4.58
C ALA A 122 2.48 11.86 -5.07
N ALA A 123 2.27 12.76 -4.14
CA ALA A 123 1.72 14.08 -4.39
C ALA A 123 2.41 15.14 -3.52
N ARG A 124 2.18 16.40 -3.89
CA ARG A 124 2.45 17.54 -3.03
C ARG A 124 1.14 18.20 -2.61
N VAL A 125 1.02 18.52 -1.33
CA VAL A 125 -0.11 19.23 -0.75
C VAL A 125 0.42 20.51 -0.12
N ALA A 126 0.09 21.66 -0.73
CA ALA A 126 0.69 22.94 -0.36
C ALA A 126 2.23 22.88 -0.28
N GLY A 127 2.86 22.12 -1.19
CA GLY A 127 4.31 21.91 -1.27
C GLY A 127 4.87 20.76 -0.43
N LYS A 128 4.13 20.26 0.56
CA LYS A 128 4.54 19.16 1.44
C LYS A 128 4.34 17.79 0.78
N PRO A 129 5.22 16.80 1.03
CA PRO A 129 5.07 15.46 0.49
C PRO A 129 3.85 14.74 1.08
N VAL A 130 3.06 14.10 0.23
CA VAL A 130 1.98 13.20 0.64
C VAL A 130 2.02 11.95 -0.23
N PHE A 131 1.85 10.80 0.39
CA PHE A 131 1.75 9.51 -0.27
C PHE A 131 0.40 8.90 0.04
N CYS A 132 -0.22 8.31 -0.96
CA CYS A 132 -1.51 7.67 -0.81
C CYS A 132 -1.50 6.34 -1.53
N GLU A 133 -1.87 5.30 -0.80
CA GLU A 133 -2.16 3.99 -1.36
C GLU A 133 -3.67 3.78 -1.38
N THR A 134 -4.14 3.32 -2.53
CA THR A 134 -5.55 3.17 -2.81
C THR A 134 -5.81 1.77 -3.37
N ALA A 135 -6.65 1.02 -2.66
CA ALA A 135 -7.13 -0.30 -3.05
C ALA A 135 -8.64 -0.26 -3.28
N GLY A 136 -9.23 -1.37 -3.72
CA GLY A 136 -10.66 -1.47 -4.06
C GLY A 136 -11.60 -0.99 -2.94
N THR A 137 -11.24 -1.21 -1.66
CA THR A 137 -12.09 -0.86 -0.51
C THR A 137 -11.39 -0.04 0.57
N ALA A 138 -10.14 0.36 0.34
CA ALA A 138 -9.34 1.04 1.35
C ALA A 138 -8.51 2.16 0.73
N VAL A 139 -8.29 3.20 1.53
CA VAL A 139 -7.37 4.30 1.23
C VAL A 139 -6.45 4.43 2.43
N THR A 140 -5.17 4.68 2.19
CA THR A 140 -4.18 4.88 3.25
C THR A 140 -3.29 6.03 2.84
N VAL A 141 -3.23 7.08 3.66
CA VAL A 141 -2.57 8.35 3.33
C VAL A 141 -1.48 8.62 4.37
N SER A 142 -0.29 9.06 3.96
CA SER A 142 0.71 9.58 4.89
C SER A 142 0.21 10.85 5.56
N ASP A 143 0.60 11.10 6.81
CA ASP A 143 0.36 12.40 7.42
C ASP A 143 1.22 13.49 6.73
N PRO A 144 0.63 14.53 6.10
CA PRO A 144 1.38 15.61 5.47
C PRO A 144 2.26 16.41 6.44
N ASP A 145 1.97 16.35 7.74
CA ASP A 145 2.67 17.10 8.77
C ASP A 145 3.70 16.25 9.55
N ALA A 146 3.81 14.96 9.25
CA ALA A 146 4.78 14.09 9.90
C ALA A 146 6.22 14.42 9.47
N ALA A 147 7.13 14.33 10.43
CA ALA A 147 8.56 14.39 10.13
C ALA A 147 9.01 13.09 9.45
N PRO A 148 9.81 13.13 8.37
CA PRO A 148 10.37 11.93 7.77
C PRO A 148 11.26 11.18 8.76
N ALA A 149 11.13 9.85 8.78
CA ALA A 149 12.06 8.97 9.46
C ALA A 149 13.40 8.98 8.68
N PRO A 150 14.51 9.50 9.23
CA PRO A 150 15.72 9.71 8.46
C PRO A 150 16.44 8.39 8.16
N ALA A 151 17.11 8.32 7.01
CA ALA A 151 18.09 7.28 6.66
C ALA A 151 19.52 7.80 6.90
N GLY A 152 20.02 7.56 8.12
CA GLY A 152 21.34 8.04 8.54
C GLY A 152 21.43 9.58 8.53
N PRO A 153 22.59 10.16 8.17
CA PRO A 153 22.81 11.62 8.20
C PRO A 153 22.32 12.36 6.93
N SER A 154 21.72 11.64 5.96
CA SER A 154 21.26 12.23 4.71
C SER A 154 19.90 12.93 4.85
N SER A 155 19.50 13.72 3.84
CA SER A 155 18.13 14.28 3.79
C SER A 155 17.09 13.26 3.31
N THR A 156 17.49 12.01 3.04
CA THR A 156 16.57 10.93 2.67
C THR A 156 15.80 10.48 3.91
N GLY A 157 14.48 10.39 3.81
CA GLY A 157 13.66 9.91 4.91
C GLY A 157 12.32 9.32 4.48
N ALA A 158 11.86 8.30 5.18
CA ALA A 158 10.61 7.60 4.92
C ALA A 158 9.44 8.29 5.65
N LEU A 159 8.31 8.43 4.96
CA LEU A 159 7.08 9.04 5.47
C LEU A 159 5.89 8.08 5.43
N PHE A 160 6.03 6.98 4.70
CA PHE A 160 4.92 6.12 4.36
C PHE A 160 5.41 4.68 4.26
N ALA A 161 4.73 3.79 4.97
CA ALA A 161 4.88 2.35 4.81
C ALA A 161 3.50 1.69 4.93
N THR A 162 3.19 0.74 4.05
CA THR A 162 1.91 0.01 4.07
C THR A 162 2.15 -1.49 4.19
N SER A 163 1.10 -2.19 4.63
CA SER A 163 1.10 -3.65 4.66
C SER A 163 1.19 -4.27 3.27
N ASN A 164 0.94 -3.53 2.18
CA ASN A 164 1.11 -4.00 0.80
C ASN A 164 2.57 -3.88 0.30
N GLY A 165 3.50 -3.51 1.19
CA GLY A 165 4.92 -3.39 0.87
C GLY A 165 5.29 -2.15 0.07
N THR A 166 4.48 -1.10 0.15
CA THR A 166 4.86 0.23 -0.35
C THR A 166 5.66 0.94 0.73
N ILE A 167 6.82 1.46 0.37
CA ILE A 167 7.59 2.40 1.19
C ILE A 167 7.87 3.65 0.38
N ALA A 168 7.58 4.81 0.94
CA ALA A 168 7.74 6.07 0.24
C ALA A 168 8.18 7.21 1.16
N GLY A 169 8.78 8.24 0.58
CA GLY A 169 9.34 9.34 1.34
C GLY A 169 10.06 10.38 0.49
N VAL A 170 10.89 11.17 1.15
CA VAL A 170 11.73 12.19 0.51
C VAL A 170 13.11 11.63 0.24
N ALA A 171 13.69 11.97 -0.91
CA ALA A 171 15.04 11.58 -1.29
C ALA A 171 15.97 12.79 -1.21
N ASP A 172 17.16 12.57 -0.66
CA ASP A 172 18.24 13.53 -0.73
C ASP A 172 18.57 13.85 -2.21
N PRO A 173 18.72 15.13 -2.62
CA PRO A 173 18.98 15.49 -4.02
C PRO A 173 20.25 14.87 -4.60
N GLY A 174 21.23 14.54 -3.75
CA GLY A 174 22.45 13.85 -4.15
C GLY A 174 22.25 12.35 -4.43
N TRP A 175 21.10 11.77 -4.08
CA TRP A 175 20.77 10.35 -4.23
C TRP A 175 19.97 10.11 -5.51
N GLN A 176 20.67 9.94 -6.64
CA GLN A 176 20.02 9.68 -7.94
C GLN A 176 19.48 8.26 -8.09
N ARG A 177 19.94 7.32 -7.26
CA ARG A 177 19.48 5.93 -7.21
C ARG A 177 19.86 5.33 -5.86
N PHE A 178 18.99 4.50 -5.31
CA PHE A 178 19.27 3.66 -4.15
C PHE A 178 18.30 2.47 -4.12
N GLU A 179 18.69 1.42 -3.42
CA GLU A 179 17.86 0.23 -3.17
C GLU A 179 17.26 0.33 -1.77
N LEU A 180 15.97 -0.01 -1.62
CA LEU A 180 15.41 -0.30 -0.31
C LEU A 180 15.57 -1.79 -0.02
N ARG A 181 16.07 -2.10 1.17
CA ARG A 181 16.11 -3.45 1.74
C ARG A 181 15.23 -3.51 2.96
N VAL A 182 14.39 -4.54 3.02
CA VAL A 182 13.50 -4.77 4.15
C VAL A 182 13.71 -6.18 4.67
N THR A 183 14.04 -6.27 5.95
CA THR A 183 14.08 -7.55 6.67
C THR A 183 12.65 -7.89 7.08
N VAL A 184 12.00 -8.79 6.33
CA VAL A 184 10.62 -9.22 6.58
C VAL A 184 10.53 -10.48 7.45
N ALA A 185 11.65 -11.21 7.60
CA ALA A 185 11.84 -12.29 8.57
C ALA A 185 13.34 -12.41 8.91
N PRO A 186 13.75 -13.12 9.98
CA PRO A 186 15.16 -13.22 10.38
C PRO A 186 16.12 -13.69 9.28
N ASP A 187 15.65 -14.53 8.35
CA ASP A 187 16.38 -15.09 7.22
C ASP A 187 15.88 -14.59 5.86
N ARG A 188 14.97 -13.61 5.84
CA ARG A 188 14.34 -13.11 4.61
C ARG A 188 14.48 -11.60 4.49
N VAL A 189 15.29 -11.19 3.53
CA VAL A 189 15.41 -9.82 3.08
C VAL A 189 14.82 -9.71 1.69
N VAL A 190 13.97 -8.71 1.48
CA VAL A 190 13.43 -8.36 0.17
C VAL A 190 13.93 -6.98 -0.19
N SER A 191 14.18 -6.75 -1.46
CA SER A 191 14.64 -5.46 -1.93
C SER A 191 13.88 -4.97 -3.15
N ALA A 192 13.85 -3.65 -3.29
CA ALA A 192 13.27 -2.97 -4.43
C ALA A 192 14.07 -1.70 -4.71
N GLU A 193 14.22 -1.37 -5.99
CA GLU A 193 14.77 -0.09 -6.38
C GLU A 193 13.78 1.04 -6.09
N ALA A 194 14.27 2.14 -5.54
CA ALA A 194 13.45 3.31 -5.29
C ALA A 194 13.19 4.07 -6.59
N GLU A 195 11.92 4.27 -6.94
CA GLU A 195 11.51 5.11 -8.06
C GLU A 195 11.47 6.58 -7.61
N LEU A 196 12.28 7.42 -8.24
CA LEU A 196 12.46 8.81 -7.87
C LEU A 196 11.70 9.75 -8.80
N SER A 197 11.04 10.76 -8.24
CA SER A 197 10.38 11.85 -8.97
C SER A 197 10.25 13.08 -8.09
N ASP A 198 10.73 14.24 -8.55
CA ASP A 198 10.60 15.54 -7.86
C ASP A 198 11.04 15.49 -6.37
N GLY A 199 12.17 14.83 -6.08
CA GLY A 199 12.69 14.69 -4.71
C GLY A 199 11.88 13.76 -3.81
N LEU A 200 10.87 13.06 -4.36
CA LEU A 200 10.12 12.00 -3.68
C LEU A 200 10.60 10.64 -4.19
N PHE A 201 10.50 9.62 -3.35
CA PHE A 201 10.72 8.23 -3.74
C PHE A 201 9.51 7.36 -3.40
N VAL A 202 9.31 6.33 -4.21
CA VAL A 202 8.38 5.23 -3.94
C VAL A 202 9.09 3.92 -4.29
N ALA A 203 9.10 2.95 -3.38
CA ALA A 203 9.49 1.57 -3.70
C ALA A 203 8.36 0.62 -3.33
N ARG A 204 8.22 -0.44 -4.13
CA ARG A 204 7.20 -1.48 -3.97
C ARG A 204 7.90 -2.82 -3.87
N LEU A 205 7.77 -3.49 -2.73
CA LEU A 205 8.50 -4.73 -2.42
C LEU A 205 7.76 -5.99 -2.90
N GLY A 206 6.47 -5.88 -3.22
CA GLY A 206 5.64 -7.01 -3.65
C GLY A 206 5.42 -8.07 -2.57
N VAL A 207 5.70 -7.73 -1.31
CA VAL A 207 5.51 -8.57 -0.12
C VAL A 207 4.95 -7.74 1.01
N ASP A 208 4.27 -8.39 1.94
CA ASP A 208 3.75 -7.71 3.11
C ASP A 208 4.90 -7.24 4.02
N VAL A 209 4.80 -5.99 4.47
CA VAL A 209 5.76 -5.38 5.41
C VAL A 209 5.05 -5.16 6.73
N GLU A 210 5.47 -5.90 7.75
CA GLU A 210 4.95 -5.74 9.10
C GLU A 210 5.41 -4.42 9.73
N THR A 211 4.59 -3.90 10.63
CA THR A 211 4.96 -2.76 11.46
C THR A 211 6.22 -3.07 12.25
N GLY A 212 7.23 -2.21 12.13
CA GLY A 212 8.52 -2.39 12.82
C GLY A 212 9.54 -3.24 12.06
N ALA A 213 9.24 -3.68 10.84
CA ALA A 213 10.24 -4.27 9.96
C ALA A 213 11.45 -3.33 9.80
N LYS A 214 12.67 -3.90 9.81
CA LYS A 214 13.89 -3.12 9.59
C LYS A 214 13.95 -2.72 8.13
N VAL A 215 13.95 -1.41 7.86
CA VAL A 215 14.07 -0.83 6.52
C VAL A 215 15.42 -0.14 6.41
N GLU A 216 16.13 -0.39 5.31
CA GLU A 216 17.42 0.21 5.00
C GLU A 216 17.40 0.80 3.60
N ALA A 217 17.97 1.99 3.43
CA ALA A 217 18.35 2.48 2.12
C ALA A 217 19.82 2.16 1.84
N VAL A 218 20.08 1.55 0.69
CA VAL A 218 21.41 1.11 0.28
C VAL A 218 21.90 1.94 -0.89
N ARG A 219 22.96 2.71 -0.62
CA ARG A 219 23.68 3.53 -1.60
C ARG A 219 25.18 3.47 -1.29
N GLY A 220 25.86 2.44 -1.78
CA GLY A 220 27.25 2.13 -1.41
C GLY A 220 27.37 1.59 0.03
N SER A 221 26.76 2.28 1.00
CA SER A 221 26.53 1.84 2.38
C SER A 221 25.04 1.67 2.66
N ALA A 222 24.70 0.87 3.67
CA ALA A 222 23.34 0.71 4.15
C ALA A 222 23.04 1.71 5.28
N TYR A 223 21.91 2.40 5.16
CA TYR A 223 21.41 3.37 6.13
C TYR A 223 20.06 2.90 6.64
N THR A 224 19.99 2.50 7.91
CA THR A 224 18.72 2.11 8.54
C THR A 224 17.83 3.34 8.74
N PHE A 225 16.58 3.23 8.34
CA PHE A 225 15.58 4.26 8.61
C PHE A 225 15.19 4.26 10.10
N GLY A 226 14.88 5.44 10.63
CA GLY A 226 14.17 5.55 11.90
C GLY A 226 12.74 4.96 11.87
N PRO A 227 11.98 5.06 12.97
CA PRO A 227 10.59 4.64 13.00
C PRO A 227 9.75 5.44 12.00
N ILE A 228 9.16 4.75 11.02
CA ILE A 228 8.33 5.36 9.98
C ILE A 228 7.03 5.88 10.63
N PRO A 229 6.59 7.12 10.36
CA PRO A 229 5.36 7.68 10.91
C PRO A 229 4.12 6.83 10.60
N PRO A 230 3.10 6.87 11.47
CA PRO A 230 1.82 6.21 11.21
C PRO A 230 1.11 6.83 10.01
N VAL A 231 0.23 6.04 9.41
CA VAL A 231 -0.61 6.43 8.26
C VAL A 231 -2.05 6.67 8.69
N ILE A 232 -2.74 7.52 7.93
CA ILE A 232 -4.16 7.83 8.07
C ILE A 232 -4.96 6.83 7.22
N ARG A 233 -6.09 6.33 7.75
CA ARG A 233 -6.99 5.38 7.07
C ARG A 233 -8.44 5.83 7.20
#